data_AF-A0A412XGC2-F1
#
_entry.id   AF-A0A412XGC2-F1
#
_cell.length_a   1.000
_cell.length_b   1.000
_cell.length_c   1.000
_cell.angle_alpha   90.00
_cell.angle_beta   90.00
_cell.angle_gamma   90.00
#
_symmetry.space_group_name_H-M   'P 1'
#
loop_
_entity.id
_entity.type
_entity.pdbx_description
1 polymer ?
#
loop_
_entity_poly.entity_id
_entity_poly.type
_entity_poly.pdbx_seq_one_letter_code
_entity_poly.pdbx_strand_id
1 'polypeptide(L)'
;MVTQYNHFLFVQVFGNGEDSKRDEEGNWIDNSPTWKFHSMCREETNGKGATIQGIDGKVTVFSSLVHLPKGTPRISEGTQILVSESKSSEGIIRITGPALKYDPGQLHCRLWV
;
A
#
# COMPACT_ATOMS: atom_id res chain seq x y z
N MET A 1 19.62 -10.41 -16.93
CA MET A 1 18.78 -9.19 -16.91
C MET A 1 18.37 -8.96 -15.46
N VAL A 2 18.77 -7.85 -14.83
CA VAL A 2 18.39 -7.57 -13.43
C VAL A 2 17.04 -6.86 -13.43
N THR A 3 16.00 -7.50 -12.89
CA THR A 3 14.68 -6.89 -12.77
C THR A 3 14.69 -5.88 -11.63
N GLN A 4 14.64 -4.59 -11.97
CA GLN A 4 14.73 -3.48 -11.02
C GLN A 4 13.48 -3.35 -10.13
N TYR A 5 12.32 -3.80 -10.63
CA TYR A 5 11.04 -3.84 -9.92
C TYR A 5 10.43 -5.22 -10.11
N ASN A 6 10.59 -6.08 -9.11
CA ASN A 6 10.16 -7.47 -9.21
C ASN A 6 8.84 -7.75 -8.47
N HIS A 7 8.29 -6.76 -7.77
CA HIS A 7 7.12 -6.94 -6.92
C HIS A 7 5.94 -6.08 -7.40
N PHE A 8 4.76 -6.46 -6.98
CA PHE A 8 3.49 -5.83 -7.33
C PHE A 8 2.86 -5.23 -6.07
N LEU A 9 2.59 -3.93 -6.12
CA LEU A 9 1.88 -3.22 -5.06
C LEU A 9 0.38 -3.23 -5.35
N PHE A 10 -0.38 -3.67 -4.35
CA PHE A 10 -1.82 -3.59 -4.27
C PHE A 10 -2.19 -2.63 -3.15
N VAL A 11 -3.24 -1.86 -3.37
CA VAL A 11 -3.83 -0.97 -2.36
C VAL A 11 -5.22 -1.51 -2.02
N GLN A 12 -5.53 -1.59 -0.74
CA GLN A 12 -6.87 -1.92 -0.30
C GLN A 12 -7.75 -0.72 -0.56
N VAL A 13 -8.68 -0.89 -1.50
CA VAL A 13 -9.71 0.10 -1.75
C VAL A 13 -10.97 -0.43 -1.10
N PHE A 14 -11.36 0.21 -0.03
CA PHE A 14 -12.76 0.18 0.39
C PHE A 14 -13.49 0.99 -0.66
N GLY A 15 -14.57 0.47 -1.26
CA GLY A 15 -15.44 1.30 -2.10
C GLY A 15 -15.69 2.59 -1.33
N ASN A 16 -15.45 3.74 -1.97
CA ASN A 16 -15.54 5.07 -1.35
C ASN A 16 -16.62 5.09 -0.29
N GLY A 17 -16.33 5.62 0.91
CA GLY A 17 -17.24 5.73 2.05
C GLY A 17 -18.59 6.36 1.72
N GLU A 18 -19.42 5.60 1.03
CA GLU A 18 -20.85 5.70 0.92
C GLU A 18 -21.31 4.55 1.80
N ASP A 19 -21.49 4.89 3.07
CA ASP A 19 -22.49 4.34 3.98
C ASP A 19 -23.25 3.17 3.34
N SER A 20 -23.00 1.95 3.83
CA SER A 20 -23.59 0.70 3.41
C SER A 20 -24.88 0.91 2.61
N LYS A 21 -24.79 0.95 1.26
CA LYS A 21 -25.98 1.25 0.46
C LYS A 21 -26.96 0.10 0.70
N ARG A 22 -28.09 0.46 1.29
CA ARG A 22 -29.21 -0.42 1.47
C ARG A 22 -29.87 -0.54 0.10
N ASP A 23 -29.93 -1.76 -0.43
CA ASP A 23 -30.64 -2.03 -1.67
C ASP A 23 -32.14 -1.70 -1.52
N GLU A 24 -32.89 -1.52 -2.62
CA GLU A 24 -34.35 -1.25 -2.59
C GLU A 24 -35.13 -2.34 -1.84
N GLU A 25 -34.52 -3.51 -1.63
CA GLU A 25 -35.05 -4.65 -0.88
C GLU A 25 -34.64 -4.68 0.62
N GLY A 26 -33.93 -3.65 1.11
CA GLY A 26 -33.61 -3.51 2.53
C GLY A 26 -32.35 -4.26 2.99
N ASN A 27 -31.60 -4.90 2.09
CA ASN A 27 -30.38 -5.65 2.38
C ASN A 27 -29.14 -4.74 2.42
N TRP A 28 -28.24 -5.02 3.36
CA TRP A 28 -26.95 -4.34 3.49
C TRP A 28 -25.98 -4.89 2.43
N ILE A 29 -25.53 -4.04 1.51
CA ILE A 29 -24.47 -4.41 0.57
C ILE A 29 -23.14 -4.25 1.31
N ASP A 30 -22.53 -5.38 1.67
CA ASP A 30 -21.23 -5.41 2.32
C ASP A 30 -20.17 -4.91 1.35
N ASN A 31 -19.59 -3.76 1.65
CA ASN A 31 -18.51 -3.16 0.87
C ASN A 31 -17.21 -3.90 1.22
N SER A 32 -17.12 -5.14 0.74
CA SER A 32 -15.98 -6.00 0.99
C SER A 32 -14.68 -5.34 0.50
N PRO A 33 -13.62 -5.31 1.32
CA PRO A 33 -12.37 -4.68 0.94
C PRO A 33 -11.75 -5.40 -0.25
N THR A 34 -11.56 -4.69 -1.36
CA THR A 34 -10.94 -5.26 -2.57
C THR A 34 -9.51 -4.76 -2.73
N TRP A 35 -8.61 -5.68 -3.09
CA TRP A 35 -7.22 -5.34 -3.40
C TRP A 35 -7.13 -4.87 -4.85
N LYS A 36 -6.87 -3.58 -5.05
CA LYS A 36 -6.67 -3.02 -6.37
C LYS A 36 -5.18 -2.95 -6.69
N PHE A 37 -4.79 -3.51 -7.84
CA PHE A 37 -3.43 -3.34 -8.35
C PHE A 37 -3.14 -1.85 -8.58
N HIS A 38 -2.08 -1.34 -7.96
CA HIS A 38 -1.70 0.07 -8.05
C HIS A 38 -0.53 0.27 -9.01
N SER A 39 0.60 -0.39 -8.74
CA SER A 39 1.79 -0.30 -9.58
C SER A 39 2.81 -1.39 -9.28
N MET A 40 3.81 -1.56 -10.15
CA MET A 40 5.01 -2.31 -9.83
C MET A 40 5.83 -1.57 -8.78
N CYS A 41 6.56 -2.32 -7.94
CA CYS A 41 7.36 -1.77 -6.87
C CYS A 41 8.57 -2.64 -6.54
N ARG A 42 9.44 -2.11 -5.70
CA ARG A 42 10.55 -2.84 -5.09
C ARG A 42 10.47 -2.62 -3.60
N GLU A 43 10.29 -3.71 -2.87
CA GLU A 43 10.26 -3.69 -1.42
C GLU A 43 11.67 -3.98 -0.89
N GLU A 44 12.06 -3.20 0.11
CA GLU A 44 13.30 -3.33 0.86
C GLU A 44 12.95 -3.48 2.34
N THR A 45 13.19 -4.68 2.86
CA THR A 45 12.81 -5.03 4.22
C THR A 45 13.68 -4.25 5.20
N ASN A 46 13.06 -3.67 6.21
CA ASN A 46 13.77 -2.86 7.18
C ASN A 46 14.51 -3.75 8.19
N GLY A 47 15.67 -4.28 7.80
CA GLY A 47 16.44 -5.24 8.61
C GLY A 47 17.05 -4.68 9.91
N LYS A 48 16.98 -3.36 10.14
CA LYS A 48 17.55 -2.70 11.33
C LYS A 48 16.52 -2.05 12.25
N GLY A 49 15.21 -2.19 11.99
CA GLY A 49 14.17 -1.54 12.79
C GLY A 49 14.26 -0.01 12.76
N ALA A 50 14.65 0.55 11.60
CA ALA A 50 14.64 1.99 11.41
C ALA A 50 13.22 2.55 11.62
N THR A 51 13.15 3.76 12.14
CA THR A 51 11.89 4.43 12.45
C THR A 51 11.73 5.67 11.59
N ILE A 52 10.49 6.02 11.30
CA ILE A 52 10.16 7.31 10.70
C ILE A 52 9.51 8.21 11.74
N GLN A 53 9.84 9.51 11.69
CA GLN A 53 9.03 10.52 12.35
C GLN A 53 7.75 10.71 11.55
N GLY A 54 6.63 10.27 12.12
CA GLY A 54 5.30 10.59 11.63
C GLY A 54 5.06 12.10 11.65
N ILE A 55 4.07 12.55 10.88
CA ILE A 55 3.69 13.97 10.79
C ILE A 55 3.30 14.55 12.16
N ASP A 56 2.77 13.70 13.05
CA ASP A 56 2.40 14.05 14.43
C ASP A 56 3.60 14.08 15.41
N GLY A 57 4.83 13.93 14.90
CA GLY A 57 6.04 13.82 15.74
C GLY A 57 6.22 12.46 16.41
N LYS A 58 5.24 11.56 16.28
CA LYS A 58 5.31 10.19 16.79
C LYS A 58 6.26 9.35 15.93
N VAL A 59 7.19 8.68 16.59
CA VAL A 59 8.14 7.76 15.95
C VAL A 59 7.42 6.44 15.69
N THR A 60 7.19 6.11 14.42
CA THR A 60 6.57 4.84 14.02
C THR A 60 7.63 3.95 13.39
N VAL A 61 7.71 2.70 13.88
CA VAL A 61 8.56 1.68 13.28
C VAL A 61 7.91 1.26 11.97
N PHE A 62 8.62 1.44 10.86
CA PHE A 62 8.20 0.88 9.58
C PHE A 62 8.78 -0.51 9.44
N SER A 63 8.02 -1.42 8.86
CA SER A 63 8.43 -2.78 8.59
C SER A 63 9.22 -2.88 7.29
N SER A 64 8.90 -2.09 6.26
CA SER A 64 9.57 -2.13 4.96
C SER A 64 9.47 -0.81 4.20
N LEU A 65 10.47 -0.54 3.37
CA LEU A 65 10.49 0.60 2.44
C LEU A 65 10.17 0.10 1.03
N VAL A 66 9.11 0.66 0.44
CA VAL A 66 8.66 0.32 -0.91
C VAL A 66 9.02 1.45 -1.87
N HIS A 67 9.90 1.16 -2.82
CA HIS A 67 10.28 2.06 -3.91
C HIS A 67 9.33 1.88 -5.08
N LEU A 68 8.76 2.99 -5.52
CA LEU A 68 7.76 3.09 -6.57
C LEU A 68 8.30 3.92 -7.74
N PRO A 69 7.89 3.63 -8.98
CA PRO A 69 8.28 4.44 -10.12
C PRO A 69 7.75 5.88 -9.98
N LYS A 70 8.42 6.83 -10.64
CA LYS A 70 7.97 8.22 -10.67
C LYS A 70 6.63 8.32 -11.41
N GLY A 71 5.70 9.08 -10.85
CA GLY A 71 4.35 9.27 -11.41
C GLY A 71 3.30 8.31 -10.85
N THR A 72 3.66 7.43 -9.92
CA THR A 72 2.67 6.65 -9.16
C THR A 72 1.75 7.59 -8.38
N PRO A 73 0.42 7.36 -8.38
CA PRO A 73 -0.51 8.17 -7.62
C PRO A 73 -0.17 8.13 -6.13
N ARG A 74 -0.34 9.27 -5.45
CA ARG A 74 -0.13 9.38 -4.00
C ARG A 74 -1.04 8.40 -3.27
N ILE A 75 -0.46 7.65 -2.34
CA ILE A 75 -1.20 6.77 -1.42
C ILE A 75 -1.40 7.54 -0.13
N SER A 76 -2.64 7.56 0.37
CA SER A 76 -2.97 8.20 1.64
C SER A 76 -2.40 7.40 2.81
N GLU A 77 -1.90 8.10 3.81
CA GLU A 77 -1.45 7.47 5.06
C GLU A 77 -2.62 6.72 5.72
N GLY A 78 -2.35 5.54 6.27
CA GLY A 78 -3.37 4.63 6.81
C GLY A 78 -4.02 3.69 5.79
N THR A 79 -3.84 3.92 4.48
CA THR A 79 -4.34 3.00 3.44
C THR A 79 -3.61 1.67 3.57
N GLN A 80 -4.33 0.56 3.71
CA GLN A 80 -3.72 -0.77 3.70
C GLN A 80 -3.12 -1.05 2.32
N ILE A 81 -1.87 -1.47 2.29
CA ILE A 81 -1.17 -1.88 1.10
C ILE A 81 -0.67 -3.31 1.27
N LEU A 82 -0.55 -3.99 0.15
CA LEU A 82 -0.02 -5.34 0.06
C LEU A 82 0.99 -5.40 -1.07
N VAL A 83 2.18 -5.92 -0.78
CA VAL A 83 3.20 -6.19 -1.79
C VAL A 83 3.28 -7.69 -2.00
N SER A 84 3.09 -8.11 -3.24
CA SER A 84 3.19 -9.50 -3.67
C SER A 84 4.34 -9.69 -4.65
N GLU A 85 4.97 -10.86 -4.65
CA GLU A 85 5.91 -11.25 -5.70
C GLU A 85 5.20 -11.59 -7.01
N SER A 86 3.91 -11.91 -6.91
CA SER A 86 3.08 -12.31 -8.04
C SER A 86 2.15 -11.17 -8.45
N LYS A 87 1.64 -11.26 -9.68
CA LYS A 87 0.60 -10.35 -10.22
C LYS A 87 -0.77 -10.51 -9.54
N SER A 88 -0.86 -11.30 -8.47
CA SER A 88 -2.09 -11.60 -7.74
C SER A 88 -1.93 -11.26 -6.27
N SER A 89 -2.99 -10.72 -5.66
CA SER A 89 -3.09 -10.43 -4.24
C SER A 89 -3.13 -11.68 -3.34
N GLU A 90 -3.40 -12.85 -3.93
CA GLU A 90 -3.46 -14.16 -3.24
C GLU A 90 -2.14 -14.95 -3.34
N GLY A 91 -1.10 -14.34 -3.93
CA GLY A 91 0.20 -14.99 -4.13
C GLY A 91 1.12 -14.92 -2.92
N ILE A 92 2.43 -14.97 -3.17
CA ILE A 92 3.45 -14.81 -2.13
C ILE A 92 3.47 -13.33 -1.71
N ILE A 93 2.88 -13.05 -0.54
CA ILE A 93 2.86 -11.72 0.07
C ILE A 93 4.19 -11.50 0.78
N ARG A 94 4.91 -10.44 0.40
CA ARG A 94 6.17 -10.03 1.06
C ARG A 94 5.90 -9.18 2.29
N ILE A 95 5.04 -8.17 2.12
CA ILE A 95 4.65 -7.25 3.20
C ILE A 95 3.19 -6.87 3.03
N THR A 96 2.50 -6.73 4.15
CA THR A 96 1.14 -6.19 4.23
C THR A 96 1.09 -5.24 5.41
N GLY A 97 0.46 -4.07 5.25
CA GLY A 97 0.36 -3.10 6.33
C GLY A 97 -0.18 -1.75 5.87
N PRO A 98 -0.44 -0.83 6.81
CA PRO A 98 -0.87 0.52 6.48
C PRO A 98 0.29 1.32 5.88
N ALA A 99 -0.01 2.13 4.87
CA ALA A 99 0.89 3.18 4.39
C ALA A 99 1.20 4.16 5.53
N LEU A 100 2.44 4.21 6.00
CA LEU A 100 2.84 5.08 7.10
C LEU A 100 3.25 6.47 6.60
N LYS A 101 3.94 6.52 5.46
CA LYS A 101 4.40 7.77 4.85
C LYS A 101 4.58 7.56 3.35
N TYR A 102 4.20 8.56 2.56
CA TYR A 102 4.47 8.58 1.13
C TYR A 102 5.25 9.83 0.77
N ASP A 103 6.38 9.65 0.09
CA ASP A 103 7.26 10.71 -0.41
C ASP A 103 7.36 10.61 -1.94
N PRO A 104 6.78 11.56 -2.69
CA PRO A 104 6.99 11.66 -4.13
C PRO A 104 8.35 12.30 -4.39
N GLY A 105 9.42 11.54 -4.19
CA GLY A 105 10.78 11.98 -4.48
C GLY A 105 10.97 12.39 -5.95
N GLN A 106 12.07 13.09 -6.24
CA GLN A 106 12.36 13.63 -7.58
C GLN A 106 12.60 12.54 -8.65
N LEU A 107 13.19 11.41 -8.26
CA LEU A 107 13.56 10.30 -9.15
C LEU A 107 12.65 9.07 -9.01
N HIS A 108 12.18 8.81 -7.80
CA HIS A 108 11.31 7.69 -7.47
C HIS A 108 10.45 8.06 -6.26
N CYS A 109 9.30 7.41 -6.14
CA CYS A 109 8.45 7.58 -4.98
C CYS A 109 8.85 6.57 -3.90
N ARG A 110 8.76 6.96 -2.63
CA ARG A 110 9.10 6.13 -1.48
C ARG A 110 7.87 5.99 -0.60
N LEU A 111 7.50 4.76 -0.28
CA LEU A 111 6.37 4.44 0.58
C LEU A 111 6.89 3.61 1.75
N TRP A 112 6.70 4.11 2.97
CA TRP A 112 7.01 3.37 4.18
C TRP A 112 5.76 2.63 4.64
N VAL A 113 5.95 1.36 5.00
CA VAL A 113 4.91 0.43 5.46
C VAL A 113 5.40 -0.20 6.75
#